data_AF-A0A1E4KI70-F1
#
_entry.id   AF-A0A1E4KI70-F1
#
_cell.length_a   1.000
_cell.length_b   1.000
_cell.length_c   1.000
_cell.angle_alpha   90.00
_cell.angle_beta   90.00
_cell.angle_gamma   90.00
#
_symmetry.space_group_name_H-M   'P 1'
#
loop_
_entity.id
_entity.type
_entity.pdbx_description
1 polymer ?
#
loop_
_entity_poly.entity_id
_entity_poly.type
_entity_poly.pdbx_seq_one_letter_code
_entity_poly.pdbx_strand_id
1 'polypeptide(L)' 'MSIFDTDSIPQCGWARPKIERPIDTPQGQADLKLIVNACYEAILKSDAPAVRYQAARLLQAIGPMKGTLQ' A
#
# COMPACT_ATOMS: atom_id res chain seq x y z
N MET A 1 24.87 30.45 33.21
CA MET A 1 23.81 29.81 32.41
C MET A 1 23.64 28.37 32.87
N SER A 2 22.48 28.04 33.41
CA SER A 2 22.11 26.72 33.94
C SER A 2 21.61 25.83 32.79
N ILE A 3 22.08 24.59 32.71
CA ILE A 3 21.72 23.60 31.66
C ILE A 3 20.34 22.93 31.89
N PHE A 4 19.55 23.44 32.83
CA PHE A 4 18.26 22.88 33.23
C PHE A 4 17.07 23.55 32.51
N ASP A 5 17.21 23.84 31.22
CA ASP A 5 16.12 24.33 30.36
C ASP A 5 15.48 23.17 29.57
N THR A 6 15.42 21.98 30.19
CA THR A 6 14.87 20.76 29.58
C THR A 6 13.34 20.74 29.56
N ASP A 7 12.67 21.70 30.21
CA ASP A 7 11.22 21.83 30.25
C ASP A 7 10.62 22.31 28.90
N SER A 8 11.46 22.71 27.95
CA SER A 8 11.04 23.14 26.62
C SER A 8 11.02 22.04 25.56
N ILE A 9 11.35 20.78 25.90
CA ILE A 9 11.19 19.66 24.97
C ILE A 9 9.76 19.13 25.08
N PRO A 10 8.85 19.42 24.13
CA PRO A 10 7.52 18.86 24.16
C PRO A 10 7.60 17.33 24.15
N GLN A 11 7.12 16.69 25.24
CA GLN A 11 7.03 15.23 25.39
C GLN A 11 6.11 14.60 24.33
N CYS A 12 5.24 15.41 23.73
CA CYS A 12 4.46 15.07 22.56
C CYS A 12 5.32 15.33 21.32
N GLY A 13 6.10 14.33 20.94
CA GLY A 13 7.03 14.36 19.81
C GLY A 13 6.43 15.01 18.57
N TRP A 14 7.29 15.72 17.84
CA TRP A 14 7.05 16.33 16.55
C TRP A 14 6.09 15.44 15.78
N ALA A 15 4.87 15.93 15.52
CA ALA A 15 3.83 15.16 14.85
C ALA A 15 4.45 14.58 13.58
N ARG A 16 4.78 13.29 13.61
CA ARG A 16 5.34 12.63 12.44
C ARG A 16 4.22 12.72 11.41
N PRO A 17 4.43 13.39 10.26
CA PRO A 17 3.39 13.46 9.25
C PRO A 17 2.95 12.03 8.98
N LYS A 18 1.65 11.77 9.12
CA LYS A 18 1.08 10.48 8.76
C LYS A 18 1.42 10.34 7.28
N ILE A 19 2.37 9.47 6.97
CA ILE A 19 2.75 9.20 5.58
C ILE A 19 1.52 8.51 5.00
N GLU A 20 0.63 9.29 4.37
CA GLU A 20 -0.47 8.75 3.59
C GLU A 20 0.18 7.91 2.50
N ARG A 21 0.04 6.59 2.63
CA ARG A 21 0.54 5.72 1.57
C ARG A 21 -0.35 6.02 0.37
N PRO A 22 0.19 6.07 -0.85
CA PRO A 22 -0.61 6.35 -2.04
C PRO A 22 -1.88 5.49 -2.13
N ILE A 23 -1.81 4.24 -1.65
CA ILE A 23 -2.93 3.28 -1.56
C ILE A 23 -4.09 3.69 -0.64
N ASP A 24 -3.84 4.56 0.34
CA ASP A 24 -4.84 5.00 1.32
C ASP A 24 -5.67 6.18 0.75
N THR A 25 -5.27 6.74 -0.39
CA THR A 25 -6.04 7.76 -1.12
C THR A 25 -7.12 7.11 -2.00
N PRO A 26 -8.24 7.80 -2.29
CA PRO A 26 -9.26 7.28 -3.22
C PRO A 26 -8.71 6.92 -4.60
N GLN A 27 -7.73 7.70 -5.08
CA GLN A 27 -7.05 7.43 -6.34
C GLN A 27 -6.22 6.14 -6.27
N GLY A 28 -5.43 5.95 -5.21
CA GLY A 28 -4.65 4.72 -5.05
C GLY A 28 -5.50 3.47 -4.91
N GLN A 29 -6.70 3.57 -4.32
CA GLN A 29 -7.66 2.46 -4.30
C GLN A 29 -8.22 2.16 -5.70
N ALA A 30 -8.51 3.18 -6.50
CA ALA A 30 -8.96 3.02 -7.89
C ALA A 30 -7.87 2.39 -8.77
N ASP A 31 -6.64 2.86 -8.64
CA ASP A 31 -5.48 2.32 -9.34
C ASP A 31 -5.21 0.86 -8.93
N LEU A 32 -5.30 0.55 -7.64
CA LEU A 32 -5.18 -0.82 -7.15
C LEU A 32 -6.25 -1.74 -7.74
N LYS A 33 -7.51 -1.28 -7.79
CA LYS A 33 -8.62 -2.03 -8.39
C LYS A 33 -8.37 -2.28 -9.87
N LEU A 34 -7.86 -1.30 -10.61
CA LEU A 34 -7.48 -1.44 -12.01
C LEU A 34 -6.40 -2.51 -12.19
N ILE A 35 -5.34 -2.46 -11.37
CA ILE A 35 -4.23 -3.43 -11.43
C ILE A 35 -4.74 -4.85 -11.16
N VAL A 36 -5.56 -5.03 -10.14
CA VAL A 36 -6.12 -6.35 -9.78
C VAL A 36 -6.97 -6.90 -10.93
N ASN A 37 -7.89 -6.10 -11.47
CA ASN A 37 -8.73 -6.51 -12.60
C ASN A 37 -7.89 -6.88 -13.83
N ALA A 38 -6.90 -6.06 -14.18
CA ALA A 38 -6.01 -6.33 -15.31
C ALA A 38 -5.23 -7.64 -15.13
N CYS A 39 -4.77 -7.94 -13.91
CA CYS A 39 -4.06 -9.19 -13.64
C CYS A 39 -5.00 -10.41 -13.75
N TYR A 40 -6.24 -10.33 -13.26
CA TYR A 40 -7.22 -11.40 -13.41
C TYR A 40 -7.55 -11.67 -14.88
N GLU A 41 -7.78 -10.61 -15.66
CA GLU A 41 -8.00 -10.70 -17.09
C GLU A 41 -6.82 -11.33 -17.82
N ALA A 42 -5.59 -10.93 -17.48
CA ALA A 42 -4.37 -11.50 -18.04
C ALA A 42 -4.22 -13.00 -17.70
N ILE A 43 -4.56 -13.42 -16.48
CA ILE A 43 -4.50 -14.84 -16.10
C ILE A 43 -5.51 -15.66 -16.90
N LEU A 44 -6.72 -15.16 -17.08
CA LEU A 44 -7.81 -15.90 -17.73
C LEU A 44 -7.70 -15.92 -19.26
N LYS A 45 -7.24 -14.83 -19.87
CA LYS A 45 -7.33 -14.62 -21.32
C LYS A 45 -6.00 -14.63 -22.06
N SER A 46 -4.86 -14.49 -21.39
CA SER A 46 -3.56 -14.47 -22.07
C SER A 46 -3.16 -15.87 -22.53
N ASP A 47 -2.78 -16.03 -23.80
CA ASP A 47 -2.22 -17.28 -24.34
C ASP A 47 -0.79 -17.54 -23.86
N ALA A 48 -0.05 -16.47 -23.50
CA ALA A 48 1.33 -16.56 -23.06
C ALA A 48 1.43 -17.04 -21.59
N PRO A 49 2.06 -18.19 -21.31
CA PRO A 49 2.16 -18.73 -19.94
C PRO A 49 2.99 -17.85 -19.01
N ALA A 50 4.01 -17.16 -19.54
CA ALA A 50 4.85 -16.23 -18.78
C ALA A 50 4.03 -15.04 -18.24
N VAL A 51 3.10 -14.51 -19.04
CA VAL A 51 2.22 -13.39 -18.66
C VAL A 51 1.26 -13.82 -17.54
N ARG A 52 0.68 -15.02 -17.65
CA ARG A 52 -0.18 -15.58 -16.59
C ARG A 52 0.57 -15.74 -15.28
N TYR A 53 1.81 -16.25 -15.33
CA TYR A 53 2.66 -16.41 -14.16
C TYR A 53 3.02 -15.07 -13.51
N GLN A 54 3.41 -14.08 -14.31
CA GLN A 54 3.72 -12.73 -13.82
C GLN A 54 2.51 -12.04 -13.18
N ALA A 55 1.34 -12.13 -13.81
CA ALA A 55 0.10 -11.60 -13.26
C ALA A 55 -0.29 -12.27 -11.93
N ALA A 56 -0.16 -13.60 -11.83
CA ALA A 56 -0.39 -14.32 -10.58
C ALA A 56 0.58 -13.91 -9.47
N ARG A 57 1.87 -13.72 -9.80
CA ARG A 57 2.88 -13.21 -8.85
C ARG A 57 2.58 -11.79 -8.38
N LEU A 58 2.13 -10.91 -9.27
CA LEU A 58 1.71 -9.55 -8.94
C LEU A 58 0.53 -9.56 -7.95
N LEU A 59 -0.49 -10.39 -8.22
CA LEU A 59 -1.62 -10.55 -7.30
C LEU A 59 -1.19 -11.10 -5.93
N GLN A 60 -0.24 -12.05 -5.90
CA GLN A 60 0.30 -12.57 -4.65
C GLN A 60 1.07 -11.50 -3.85
N ALA A 61 1.82 -10.63 -4.53
CA ALA A 61 2.59 -9.55 -3.91
C ALA A 61 1.72 -8.43 -3.34
N ILE A 62 0.56 -8.18 -3.96
CA ILE A 62 -0.49 -7.30 -3.41
C ILE A 62 -1.06 -7.88 -2.10
N GLY A 63 -0.90 -9.19 -1.89
CA GLY A 63 -1.29 -9.91 -0.68
C GLY A 63 -2.79 -10.24 -0.65
N PRO A 64 -3.22 -11.20 0.19
CA PRO A 64 -4.62 -11.30 0.53
C PRO A 64 -5.04 -9.97 1.14
N MET A 65 -6.14 -9.39 0.65
CA MET A 65 -6.94 -8.41 1.38
C MET A 65 -7.50 -9.06 2.67
N LYS A 66 -6.64 -9.58 3.54
CA LYS A 66 -6.97 -10.44 4.69
C LYS A 66 -7.59 -9.66 5.85
N GLY A 67 -7.96 -8.40 5.64
CA GLY A 67 -8.59 -7.53 6.63
C GLY A 67 -9.81 -6.73 6.13
N THR A 68 -10.25 -6.92 4.88
CA THR A 68 -11.41 -6.16 4.32
C THR A 68 -12.57 -7.04 3.86
N LEU A 69 -12.52 -8.34 4.14
CA LEU A 69 -13.67 -9.24 4.04
C LEU A 69 -13.92 -9.85 5.43
N GLN A 70 -14.47 -9.04 6.33
CA GLN A 70 -15.30 -9.52 7.44
C GLN A 70 -16.75 -9.16 7.14
#